data_AF-A0A1F9A807-F1
#
_entry.id   AF-A0A1F9A807-F1
#
_cell.length_a   1.000
_cell.length_b   1.000
_cell.length_c   1.000
_cell.angle_alpha   90.00
_cell.angle_beta   90.00
_cell.angle_gamma   90.00
#
_symmetry.space_group_name_H-M   'P 1'
#
loop_
_entity.id
_entity.type
_entity.pdbx_description
1 polymer ?
#
loop_
_entity_poly.entity_id
_entity_poly.type
_entity_poly.pdbx_seq_one_letter_code
_entity_poly.pdbx_strand_id
1 'polypeptide(L)'
;METINAESIDRDFIQAVEKESGQYISHCYQCGNCTAGCPLNFVYDIPVHQIMRLVQVGQKEKVLRSHAIWLCATCETCTTRCPCEVDVARVMDVLRIMARREGTVSEEGVQAFYDAFLDSVKSHGRLYELGVIMKYNLHTKRPFTDAELGPKLLGKGKIHFVPKNIKGARAVKEIFGRFAKKRGS
;
A
#
# COMPACT_ATOMS: atom_id res chain seq x y z
N MET A 1 -21.82 7.28 -18.61
CA MET A 1 -20.55 6.67 -19.01
C MET A 1 -19.58 7.82 -19.22
N GLU A 2 -18.65 8.05 -18.29
CA GLU A 2 -17.67 9.14 -18.41
C GLU A 2 -16.80 8.89 -19.64
N THR A 3 -16.80 9.80 -20.60
CA THR A 3 -15.98 9.72 -21.81
C THR A 3 -14.56 10.15 -21.49
N ILE A 4 -13.58 9.28 -21.74
CA ILE A 4 -12.16 9.57 -21.56
C ILE A 4 -11.68 10.34 -22.80
N ASN A 5 -11.27 11.60 -22.63
CA ASN A 5 -10.69 12.41 -23.71
C ASN A 5 -9.25 11.94 -23.99
N ALA A 6 -8.88 11.72 -25.26
CA ALA A 6 -7.53 11.33 -25.65
C ALA A 6 -6.45 12.35 -25.24
N GLU A 7 -6.81 13.62 -25.08
CA GLU A 7 -5.93 14.69 -24.58
C GLU A 7 -5.63 14.57 -23.06
N SER A 8 -6.38 13.74 -22.33
CA SER A 8 -6.23 13.52 -20.89
C SER A 8 -5.30 12.34 -20.52
N ILE A 9 -4.62 11.75 -21.51
CA ILE A 9 -3.74 10.60 -21.28
C ILE A 9 -2.40 11.08 -20.72
N ASP A 10 -2.16 10.82 -19.44
CA ASP A 10 -0.86 11.04 -18.80
C ASP A 10 0.13 9.92 -19.18
N ARG A 11 0.99 10.20 -20.17
CA ARG A 11 2.02 9.25 -20.62
C ARG A 11 3.16 9.07 -19.62
N ASP A 12 3.46 10.12 -18.84
CA ASP A 12 4.54 10.08 -17.85
C ASP A 12 4.15 9.17 -16.70
N PHE A 13 2.87 9.18 -16.30
CA PHE A 13 2.32 8.24 -15.34
C PHE A 13 2.44 6.79 -15.82
N ILE A 14 2.07 6.50 -17.07
CA ILE A 14 2.20 5.15 -17.66
C ILE A 14 3.65 4.68 -17.56
N GLN A 15 4.58 5.49 -18.06
CA GLN A 15 6.01 5.16 -18.06
C GLN A 15 6.57 4.99 -16.64
N ALA A 16 6.14 5.83 -15.69
CA ALA A 16 6.54 5.71 -14.30
C ALA A 16 6.07 4.38 -13.70
N VAL A 17 4.82 3.98 -13.95
CA VAL A 17 4.27 2.70 -13.47
C VAL A 17 5.04 1.53 -14.09
N GLU A 18 5.26 1.53 -15.40
CA GLU A 18 6.02 0.48 -16.08
C GLU A 18 7.45 0.38 -15.56
N LYS A 19 8.13 1.52 -15.38
CA LYS A 19 9.50 1.59 -14.85
C LYS A 19 9.62 1.06 -13.41
N GLU A 20 8.69 1.43 -12.53
CA GLU A 20 8.75 1.01 -11.12
C GLU A 20 8.26 -0.43 -10.91
N SER A 21 7.29 -0.89 -11.70
CA SER A 21 6.77 -2.26 -11.62
C SER A 21 7.62 -3.27 -12.39
N GLY A 22 8.34 -2.82 -13.43
CA GLY A 22 9.03 -3.68 -14.39
C GLY A 22 8.06 -4.42 -15.32
N GLN A 23 6.82 -3.96 -15.43
CA GLN A 23 5.75 -4.60 -16.19
C GLN A 23 5.34 -3.74 -17.37
N TYR A 24 5.05 -4.37 -18.53
CA TYR A 24 4.46 -3.67 -19.67
C TYR A 24 2.93 -3.73 -19.57
N ILE A 25 2.32 -2.62 -19.15
CA ILE A 25 0.86 -2.58 -18.92
C ILE A 25 0.11 -2.64 -20.26
N SER A 26 0.76 -2.22 -21.34
CA SER A 26 0.26 -2.33 -22.71
C SER A 26 -0.11 -3.77 -23.13
N HIS A 27 0.48 -4.80 -22.52
CA HIS A 27 0.17 -6.20 -22.82
C HIS A 27 -1.20 -6.65 -22.32
N CYS A 28 -1.77 -5.96 -21.33
CA CYS A 28 -3.06 -6.35 -20.76
C CYS A 28 -4.20 -6.15 -21.77
N TYR A 29 -4.78 -7.24 -22.27
CA TYR A 29 -5.92 -7.15 -23.21
C TYR A 29 -7.30 -7.10 -22.53
N GLN A 30 -7.36 -6.87 -21.21
CA GLN A 30 -8.61 -6.73 -20.45
C GLN A 30 -9.46 -8.03 -20.32
N CYS A 31 -8.82 -9.18 -20.06
CA CYS A 31 -9.53 -10.45 -19.85
C CYS A 31 -10.44 -10.50 -18.62
N GLY A 32 -10.18 -9.69 -17.58
CA GLY A 32 -10.95 -9.70 -16.34
C GLY A 32 -10.57 -10.77 -15.30
N ASN A 33 -9.64 -11.70 -15.59
CA ASN A 33 -9.23 -12.76 -14.66
C ASN A 33 -8.77 -12.25 -13.30
N CYS A 34 -8.05 -11.12 -13.29
CA CYS A 34 -7.55 -10.50 -12.07
C CYS A 34 -8.69 -10.02 -11.14
N THR A 35 -9.81 -9.57 -11.71
CA THR A 35 -11.01 -9.20 -10.97
C THR A 35 -11.78 -10.44 -10.51
N ALA A 36 -12.01 -11.39 -11.41
CA ALA A 36 -12.76 -12.60 -11.09
C ALA A 36 -12.07 -13.46 -10.02
N GLY A 37 -10.73 -13.48 -10.00
CA GLY A 37 -9.95 -14.20 -8.99
C GLY A 37 -9.69 -13.43 -7.69
N CYS A 38 -10.06 -12.15 -7.61
CA CYS A 38 -9.75 -11.34 -6.44
C CYS A 38 -10.73 -11.62 -5.29
N PRO A 39 -10.27 -12.11 -4.12
CA PRO A 39 -11.15 -12.39 -3.00
C PRO A 39 -11.73 -11.12 -2.36
N LEU A 40 -11.13 -9.95 -2.61
CA LEU A 40 -11.53 -8.67 -2.04
C LEU A 40 -12.30 -7.78 -3.03
N ASN A 41 -12.64 -8.27 -4.22
CA ASN A 41 -13.30 -7.45 -5.23
C ASN A 41 -14.63 -6.84 -4.73
N PHE A 42 -15.29 -7.48 -3.78
CA PHE A 42 -16.56 -7.02 -3.20
C PHE A 42 -16.44 -5.74 -2.35
N VAL A 43 -15.24 -5.37 -1.89
CA VAL A 43 -14.98 -4.12 -1.15
C VAL A 43 -14.22 -3.08 -1.99
N TYR A 44 -13.84 -3.40 -3.22
CA TYR A 44 -13.15 -2.45 -4.08
C TYR A 44 -14.14 -1.48 -4.71
N ASP A 45 -13.75 -0.21 -4.73
CA ASP A 45 -14.41 0.85 -5.50
C ASP A 45 -14.20 0.69 -7.01
N ILE A 46 -13.01 0.22 -7.42
CA ILE A 46 -12.66 -0.05 -8.81
C ILE A 46 -12.11 -1.48 -8.94
N PRO A 47 -12.71 -2.34 -9.77
CA PRO A 47 -12.20 -3.68 -10.02
C PRO A 47 -10.78 -3.66 -10.60
N VAL A 48 -9.96 -4.66 -10.26
CA VAL A 48 -8.55 -4.76 -10.66
C VAL A 48 -8.33 -4.62 -12.18
N HIS A 49 -9.16 -5.24 -13.02
CA HIS A 49 -9.01 -5.10 -14.49
C HIS A 49 -9.23 -3.66 -14.95
N GLN A 50 -10.17 -2.94 -14.33
CA GLN A 50 -10.41 -1.53 -14.61
C GLN A 50 -9.27 -0.65 -14.10
N ILE A 51 -8.64 -0.98 -12.97
CA ILE A 51 -7.39 -0.31 -12.56
C ILE A 51 -6.32 -0.48 -13.63
N MET A 52 -6.10 -1.70 -14.14
CA MET A 52 -5.15 -1.91 -15.24
C MET A 52 -5.52 -1.08 -16.47
N ARG A 53 -6.81 -0.99 -16.81
CA ARG A 53 -7.27 -0.16 -17.94
C ARG A 53 -7.00 1.32 -17.71
N LEU A 54 -7.30 1.82 -16.52
CA LEU A 54 -7.09 3.22 -16.15
C LEU A 54 -5.60 3.58 -16.18
N VAL A 55 -4.73 2.65 -15.78
CA VAL A 55 -3.28 2.80 -15.98
C VAL A 55 -2.95 2.88 -17.47
N GLN A 56 -3.45 1.96 -18.31
CA GLN A 56 -3.19 2.00 -19.77
C GLN A 56 -3.58 3.31 -20.45
N VAL A 57 -4.61 4.00 -19.93
CA VAL A 57 -5.10 5.27 -20.47
C VAL A 57 -4.64 6.50 -19.66
N GLY A 58 -3.66 6.34 -18.76
CA GLY A 58 -3.04 7.47 -18.07
C GLY A 58 -3.95 8.19 -17.06
N GLN A 59 -4.98 7.55 -16.51
CA GLN A 59 -5.94 8.17 -15.59
C GLN A 59 -5.42 8.19 -14.15
N LYS A 60 -4.31 8.90 -13.93
CA LYS A 60 -3.54 8.93 -12.69
C LYS A 60 -4.38 9.23 -11.45
N GLU A 61 -5.10 10.36 -11.44
CA GLU A 61 -5.89 10.79 -10.27
C GLU A 61 -6.92 9.75 -9.84
N LYS A 62 -7.60 9.12 -10.81
CA LYS A 62 -8.61 8.10 -10.54
C LYS A 62 -8.00 6.82 -9.95
N VAL A 63 -6.82 6.44 -10.42
CA VAL A 63 -6.10 5.27 -9.91
C VAL A 63 -5.53 5.52 -8.52
N LEU A 64 -4.82 6.64 -8.32
CA LEU A 64 -4.09 6.91 -7.08
C LEU A 64 -5.00 7.24 -5.89
N ARG A 65 -6.25 7.62 -6.14
CA ARG A 65 -7.28 7.83 -5.11
C ARG A 65 -8.16 6.60 -4.86
N SER A 66 -7.94 5.50 -5.59
CA SER A 66 -8.77 4.32 -5.46
C SER A 66 -8.55 3.61 -4.12
N HIS A 67 -9.63 3.13 -3.49
CA HIS A 67 -9.54 2.28 -2.30
C HIS A 67 -8.93 0.91 -2.64
N ALA A 68 -9.13 0.41 -3.86
CA ALA A 68 -8.64 -0.90 -4.31
C ALA A 68 -7.13 -1.08 -4.14
N ILE A 69 -6.30 -0.06 -4.40
CA ILE A 69 -4.83 -0.15 -4.23
C ILE A 69 -4.42 -0.23 -2.76
N TRP A 70 -5.22 0.31 -1.84
CA TRP A 70 -4.98 0.25 -0.40
C TRP A 70 -5.52 -1.03 0.24
N LEU A 71 -6.67 -1.50 -0.23
CA LEU A 71 -7.31 -2.73 0.25
C LEU A 71 -6.67 -3.99 -0.33
N CYS A 72 -5.89 -3.89 -1.41
CA CYS A 72 -5.21 -5.03 -2.02
C CYS A 72 -4.34 -5.80 -1.01
N ALA A 73 -4.69 -7.06 -0.77
CA ALA A 73 -3.93 -7.95 0.12
C ALA A 73 -2.61 -8.45 -0.47
N THR A 74 -2.30 -8.12 -1.73
CA THR A 74 -1.09 -8.59 -2.43
C THR A 74 -0.97 -10.13 -2.38
N CYS A 75 -2.09 -10.82 -2.57
CA CYS A 75 -2.15 -12.29 -2.50
C CYS A 75 -1.68 -13.00 -3.78
N GLU A 76 -1.29 -12.24 -4.80
CA GLU A 76 -0.72 -12.69 -6.08
C GLU A 76 -1.63 -13.55 -6.98
N THR A 77 -2.86 -13.88 -6.57
CA THR A 77 -3.81 -14.64 -7.41
C THR A 77 -4.01 -14.04 -8.81
N CYS A 78 -4.03 -12.70 -8.91
CA CYS A 78 -4.18 -12.00 -10.20
C CYS A 78 -2.96 -12.17 -11.10
N THR A 79 -1.75 -12.19 -10.52
CA THR A 79 -0.47 -12.40 -11.20
C THR A 79 -0.39 -13.83 -11.72
N THR A 80 -0.64 -14.84 -10.87
CA THR A 80 -0.54 -16.25 -11.25
C THR A 80 -1.51 -16.65 -12.37
N ARG A 81 -2.66 -15.96 -12.46
CA ARG A 81 -3.72 -16.27 -13.45
C ARG A 81 -3.70 -15.36 -14.67
N CYS A 82 -2.72 -14.46 -14.79
CA CYS A 82 -2.64 -13.51 -15.89
C CYS A 82 -2.15 -14.23 -17.16
N PRO A 83 -2.98 -14.32 -18.23
CA PRO A 83 -2.55 -14.93 -19.49
C PRO A 83 -1.53 -14.06 -20.26
N CYS A 84 -1.37 -12.79 -19.85
CA CYS A 84 -0.40 -11.85 -20.44
C CYS A 84 0.91 -11.80 -19.65
N GLU A 85 1.06 -12.62 -18.60
CA GLU A 85 2.24 -12.65 -17.71
C GLU A 85 2.55 -11.30 -17.04
N VAL A 86 1.53 -10.44 -16.90
CA VAL A 86 1.66 -9.19 -16.13
C VAL A 86 1.60 -9.49 -14.65
N ASP A 87 2.60 -9.04 -13.90
CA ASP A 87 2.59 -9.04 -12.44
C ASP A 87 1.66 -7.95 -11.88
N VAL A 88 0.36 -8.24 -11.94
CA VAL A 88 -0.71 -7.32 -11.53
C VAL A 88 -0.58 -6.96 -10.05
N ALA A 89 -0.19 -7.90 -9.18
CA ALA A 89 0.00 -7.62 -7.76
C ALA A 89 1.10 -6.57 -7.55
N ARG A 90 2.23 -6.71 -8.25
CA ARG A 90 3.31 -5.72 -8.20
C ARG A 90 2.91 -4.36 -8.76
N VAL A 91 2.10 -4.31 -9.80
CA VAL A 91 1.54 -3.05 -10.31
C VAL A 91 0.68 -2.37 -9.23
N MET A 92 -0.21 -3.11 -8.56
CA MET A 92 -1.03 -2.57 -7.47
C MET A 92 -0.17 -2.01 -6.31
N ASP A 93 0.92 -2.69 -5.95
CA ASP A 93 1.86 -2.21 -4.94
C ASP A 93 2.57 -0.91 -5.34
N VAL A 94 3.01 -0.81 -6.60
CA VAL A 94 3.63 0.41 -7.13
C VAL A 94 2.64 1.57 -7.07
N LEU A 95 1.39 1.36 -7.46
CA LEU A 95 0.34 2.37 -7.39
C LEU A 95 0.10 2.84 -5.95
N ARG A 96 0.07 1.92 -4.98
CA ARG A 96 -0.02 2.26 -3.54
C ARG A 96 1.16 3.12 -3.09
N ILE A 97 2.37 2.78 -3.52
CA ILE A 97 3.58 3.54 -3.20
C ILE A 97 3.52 4.95 -3.82
N MET A 98 3.09 5.07 -5.07
CA MET A 98 2.92 6.36 -5.75
C MET A 98 1.86 7.22 -5.06
N ALA A 99 0.69 6.66 -4.74
CA ALA A 99 -0.37 7.36 -4.00
C ALA A 99 0.13 7.94 -2.68
N ARG A 100 0.96 7.19 -1.94
CA ARG A 100 1.58 7.69 -0.71
C ARG A 100 2.58 8.81 -0.96
N ARG A 101 3.37 8.75 -2.04
CA ARG A 101 4.34 9.81 -2.39
C ARG A 101 3.62 11.11 -2.74
N GLU A 102 2.44 11.02 -3.34
CA GLU A 102 1.65 12.17 -3.79
C GLU A 102 0.61 12.65 -2.78
N GLY A 103 0.47 11.95 -1.65
CA GLY A 103 -0.50 12.32 -0.61
C GLY A 103 -1.95 12.07 -1.01
N THR A 104 -2.21 11.17 -1.96
CA THR A 104 -3.57 10.83 -2.43
C THR A 104 -4.15 9.60 -1.74
N VAL A 105 -3.69 9.29 -0.52
CA VAL A 105 -4.13 8.11 0.22
C VAL A 105 -5.61 8.20 0.54
N SER A 106 -6.40 7.23 0.08
CA SER A 106 -7.85 7.19 0.31
C SER A 106 -8.24 6.62 1.68
N GLU A 107 -7.29 5.96 2.36
CA GLU A 107 -7.49 5.29 3.64
C GLU A 107 -6.64 5.96 4.75
N GLU A 108 -7.14 7.05 5.35
CA GLU A 108 -6.41 7.83 6.36
C GLU A 108 -5.93 7.00 7.56
N GLY A 109 -6.78 6.08 8.05
CA GLY A 109 -6.43 5.18 9.14
C GLY A 109 -5.27 4.24 8.78
N VAL A 110 -5.27 3.74 7.54
CA VAL A 110 -4.21 2.88 7.03
C VAL A 110 -2.89 3.67 6.97
N GLN A 111 -2.92 4.92 6.50
CA GLN A 111 -1.73 5.77 6.48
C GLN A 111 -1.16 5.99 7.90
N ALA A 112 -1.99 6.39 8.86
CA ALA A 112 -1.57 6.64 10.23
C ALA A 112 -0.92 5.39 10.87
N PHE A 113 -1.50 4.21 10.63
CA PHE A 113 -0.95 2.95 11.10
C PHE A 113 0.40 2.63 10.45
N TYR A 114 0.50 2.75 9.12
CA TYR A 114 1.75 2.50 8.38
C TYR A 114 2.87 3.42 8.84
N ASP A 115 2.59 4.69 9.07
CA ASP A 115 3.58 5.66 9.56
C ASP A 115 4.04 5.30 10.97
N ALA A 116 3.10 4.97 11.87
CA ALA A 116 3.43 4.51 13.22
C ALA A 116 4.28 3.22 13.21
N PHE A 117 3.91 2.25 12.36
CA PHE A 117 4.63 1.00 12.18
C PHE A 117 6.06 1.24 11.66
N LEU A 118 6.22 1.99 10.57
CA LEU A 118 7.53 2.21 9.96
C LEU A 118 8.46 3.02 10.86
N ASP A 119 7.93 3.99 11.62
CA ASP A 119 8.73 4.73 12.61
C ASP A 119 9.21 3.83 13.75
N SER A 120 8.37 2.88 14.18
CA SER A 120 8.74 1.88 15.19
C SER A 120 9.87 0.99 14.68
N VAL A 121 9.75 0.46 13.46
CA VAL A 121 10.79 -0.38 12.83
C VAL A 121 12.07 0.41 12.59
N LYS A 122 11.98 1.66 12.12
CA LYS A 122 13.15 2.53 11.91
C LYS A 122 13.91 2.82 13.21
N SER A 123 13.19 2.98 14.31
CA SER A 123 13.76 3.37 15.61
C SER A 123 14.32 2.17 16.39
N HIS A 124 13.61 1.05 16.38
CA HIS A 124 13.93 -0.11 17.23
C HIS A 124 14.47 -1.31 16.44
N GLY A 125 14.39 -1.27 15.11
CA GLY A 125 14.69 -2.39 14.22
C GLY A 125 13.66 -3.53 14.30
N ARG A 126 12.58 -3.36 15.07
CA ARG A 126 11.44 -4.27 15.20
C ARG A 126 10.19 -3.50 15.58
N LEU A 127 9.05 -4.19 15.55
CA LEU A 127 7.80 -3.64 16.05
C LEU A 127 7.84 -3.52 17.59
N TYR A 128 7.48 -2.35 18.07
CA TYR A 128 7.06 -2.08 19.45
C TYR A 128 5.55 -1.87 19.47
N GLU A 129 4.82 -2.94 19.77
CA GLU A 129 3.38 -3.09 19.54
C GLU A 129 2.57 -2.03 20.31
N LEU A 130 2.86 -1.83 21.60
CA LEU A 130 2.16 -0.86 22.44
C LEU A 130 2.35 0.57 21.92
N GLY A 131 3.57 0.93 21.52
CA GLY A 131 3.86 2.26 20.98
C GLY A 131 3.17 2.54 19.64
N VAL A 132 3.05 1.52 18.79
CA VAL A 132 2.32 1.67 17.52
C VAL A 132 0.83 1.87 17.75
N ILE A 133 0.20 1.07 18.62
CA ILE A 133 -1.22 1.22 18.96
C ILE A 133 -1.48 2.61 19.55
N MET A 134 -0.67 3.04 20.52
CA MET A 134 -0.81 4.36 21.12
C MET A 134 -0.67 5.48 20.10
N LYS A 135 0.34 5.41 19.23
CA LYS A 135 0.58 6.42 18.19
C LYS A 135 -0.57 6.44 17.18
N TYR A 136 -1.03 5.28 16.72
CA TYR A 136 -2.17 5.16 15.81
C TYR A 136 -3.45 5.76 16.42
N ASN A 137 -3.78 5.42 17.67
CA ASN A 137 -4.97 5.93 18.36
C ASN A 137 -4.92 7.43 18.62
N LEU A 138 -3.74 7.98 18.89
CA LEU A 138 -3.55 9.43 19.00
C LEU A 138 -3.73 10.13 17.65
N HIS A 139 -3.15 9.58 16.57
CA HIS A 139 -3.28 10.14 15.23
C HIS A 139 -4.73 10.09 14.71
N THR A 140 -5.44 8.99 14.97
CA THR A 140 -6.86 8.83 14.57
C THR A 140 -7.86 9.46 15.54
N LYS A 141 -7.37 10.18 16.58
CA LYS A 141 -8.18 10.84 17.63
C LYS A 141 -9.14 9.89 18.38
N ARG A 142 -8.71 8.64 18.55
CA ARG A 142 -9.48 7.55 19.17
C ARG A 142 -8.70 6.88 20.30
N PRO A 143 -8.39 7.60 21.40
CA PRO A 143 -7.43 7.14 22.41
C PRO A 143 -7.82 5.85 23.15
N PHE A 144 -9.11 5.53 23.23
CA PHE A 144 -9.63 4.41 24.04
C PHE A 144 -10.25 3.26 23.24
N THR A 145 -10.21 3.29 21.90
CA THR A 145 -10.89 2.28 21.06
C THR A 145 -10.39 0.85 21.30
N ASP A 146 -9.09 0.67 21.59
CA ASP A 146 -8.51 -0.66 21.80
C ASP A 146 -8.36 -1.04 23.29
N ALA A 147 -8.88 -0.24 24.21
CA ALA A 147 -8.68 -0.44 25.66
C ALA A 147 -9.19 -1.81 26.14
N GLU A 148 -10.27 -2.33 25.54
CA GLU A 148 -10.87 -3.63 25.86
C GLU A 148 -9.95 -4.83 25.56
N LEU A 149 -9.00 -4.68 24.63
CA LEU A 149 -8.02 -5.72 24.31
C LEU A 149 -6.90 -5.79 25.37
N GLY A 150 -6.71 -4.71 26.14
CA GLY A 150 -5.67 -4.56 27.15
C GLY A 150 -5.65 -5.70 28.18
N PRO A 151 -6.74 -5.96 28.92
CA PRO A 151 -6.79 -7.02 29.93
C PRO A 151 -6.47 -8.41 29.37
N LYS A 152 -6.97 -8.73 28.17
CA LYS A 152 -6.75 -10.03 27.51
C LYS A 152 -5.28 -10.23 27.11
N LEU A 153 -4.61 -9.16 26.66
CA LEU A 153 -3.21 -9.22 26.27
C LEU A 153 -2.27 -9.21 27.49
N LEU A 154 -2.61 -8.47 28.55
CA LEU A 154 -1.91 -8.47 29.83
C LEU A 154 -1.94 -9.84 30.48
N GLY A 155 -3.11 -10.48 30.55
CA GLY A 155 -3.25 -11.84 31.08
C GLY A 155 -2.43 -12.90 30.33
N LYS A 156 -2.04 -12.62 29.07
CA LYS A 156 -1.17 -13.47 28.26
C LYS A 156 0.29 -13.03 28.24
N GLY A 157 0.67 -11.98 28.98
CA GLY A 157 2.04 -11.43 28.99
C GLY A 157 2.51 -10.87 27.64
N LYS A 158 1.58 -10.52 26.74
CA LYS A 158 1.88 -10.07 25.37
C LYS A 158 2.07 -8.57 25.23
N ILE A 159 1.93 -7.81 26.32
CA ILE A 159 2.18 -6.36 26.33
C ILE A 159 3.61 -6.11 26.81
N HIS A 160 4.41 -5.53 25.92
CA HIS A 160 5.71 -4.97 26.28
C HIS A 160 5.54 -3.47 26.48
N PHE A 161 5.91 -2.97 27.67
CA PHE A 161 5.82 -1.54 28.01
C PHE A 161 7.09 -0.76 27.68
N VAL A 162 8.19 -1.46 27.42
CA VAL A 162 9.47 -0.87 27.07
C VAL A 162 9.89 -1.44 25.71
N PRO A 163 10.28 -0.59 24.75
CA PRO A 163 10.75 -1.06 23.46
C PRO A 163 12.04 -1.86 23.63
N LYS A 164 12.11 -3.02 22.96
CA LYS A 164 13.34 -3.81 22.84
C LYS A 164 13.95 -3.58 21.47
N ASN A 165 15.24 -3.24 21.42
CA ASN A 165 15.96 -3.09 20.16
C ASN A 165 16.57 -4.42 19.72
N ILE A 166 16.59 -4.67 18.42
CA ILE A 166 17.38 -5.79 17.87
C ILE A 166 18.87 -5.41 17.81
N LYS A 167 19.75 -6.41 17.83
CA LYS A 167 21.20 -6.20 17.66
C LYS A 167 21.53 -5.42 16.37
N GLY A 168 20.76 -5.63 15.30
CA GLY A 168 20.92 -4.99 14.00
C GLY A 168 20.18 -3.66 13.80
N ALA A 169 19.70 -3.00 14.86
CA ALA A 169 18.83 -1.81 14.71
C ALA A 169 19.50 -0.68 13.92
N ARG A 170 20.82 -0.52 14.04
CA ARG A 170 21.59 0.45 13.26
C ARG A 170 21.57 0.14 11.77
N ALA A 171 21.77 -1.12 11.38
CA ALA A 171 21.72 -1.53 9.99
C ALA A 171 20.33 -1.28 9.38
N VAL A 172 19.26 -1.54 10.14
CA VAL A 172 17.89 -1.20 9.74
C VAL A 172 17.76 0.31 9.51
N LYS A 173 18.20 1.15 10.46
CA LYS A 173 18.16 2.60 10.32
C LYS A 173 18.94 3.11 9.09
N GLU A 174 20.07 2.49 8.77
CA GLU A 174 20.87 2.79 7.58
C GLU A 174 20.16 2.39 6.27
N ILE A 175 19.38 1.29 6.26
CA ILE A 175 18.50 0.94 5.13
C ILE A 175 17.51 2.07 4.89
N PHE A 176 16.79 2.52 5.92
CA PHE A 176 15.88 3.66 5.81
C PHE A 176 16.58 4.93 5.32
N GLY A 177 17.79 5.20 5.80
CA GLY A 177 18.60 6.34 5.36
C GLY A 177 18.99 6.29 3.87
N ARG A 178 19.36 5.11 3.36
CA ARG A 178 19.66 4.90 1.93
C ARG A 178 18.45 5.17 1.05
N PHE A 179 17.28 4.69 1.44
CA PHE A 179 16.04 4.93 0.70
C PHE A 179 15.58 6.39 0.80
N ALA A 180 15.77 7.06 1.94
CA ALA A 180 15.48 8.49 2.07
C ALA A 180 16.35 9.33 1.13
N LYS A 181 17.64 9.01 0.98
CA LYS A 181 18.54 9.69 0.04
C LYS A 181 18.12 9.48 -1.42
N LYS A 182 17.80 8.23 -1.81
CA LYS A 182 17.27 7.92 -3.15
C LYS A 182 15.93 8.60 -3.46
N ARG A 183 15.16 9.00 -2.45
CA ARG A 183 13.86 9.67 -2.60
C ARG A 183 13.95 11.19 -2.76
N GLY A 184 15.09 11.80 -2.41
CA GLY A 184 15.33 13.24 -2.52
C GLY A 184 16.29 13.63 -3.65
N SER A 185 16.57 12.71 -4.58
CA SER A 185 17.36 12.92 -5.80
C SER A 185 16.45 12.82 -7.02
#